data_AF-A0A496LER5-F1
#
_entry.id   AF-A0A496LER5-F1
#
_cell.length_a   1.000
_cell.length_b   1.000
_cell.length_c   1.000
_cell.angle_alpha   90.00
_cell.angle_beta   90.00
_cell.angle_gamma   90.00
#
_symmetry.space_group_name_H-M   'P 1'
#
loop_
_entity.id
_entity.type
_entity.pdbx_description
1 polymer ?
#
loop_
_entity_poly.entity_id
_entity_poly.type
_entity_poly.pdbx_seq_one_letter_code
_entity_poly.pdbx_strand_id
1 'polypeptide(L)'
;MKKLISKILPAAILLIGAFIVLGGCEKKKENKNPLKNTEWKLVNFVDVANNTNKIPEPNSEMCYILKFLETGDSLTAVSSTNNFIGTYTIDIKTSSISITRLVGTKINEIGDGVSFVKSLNTVDKYMIDNNILKLYYDDNKNCLEFKRR
;
A
#
# COMPACT_ATOMS: atom_id res chain seq x y z
N MET A 1 -0.48 27.26 -89.37
CA MET A 1 1.00 27.29 -89.42
C MET A 1 1.55 26.99 -88.04
N LYS A 2 2.56 26.09 -87.96
CA LYS A 2 3.41 25.70 -86.80
C LYS A 2 2.68 24.87 -85.71
N LYS A 3 2.90 23.54 -85.60
CA LYS A 3 4.05 22.81 -84.95
C LYS A 3 4.27 23.33 -83.51
N LEU A 4 4.38 22.54 -82.44
CA LEU A 4 5.17 21.32 -82.27
C LEU A 4 4.77 20.63 -80.94
N ILE A 5 5.03 19.33 -80.88
CA ILE A 5 4.82 18.37 -79.79
C ILE A 5 5.82 18.62 -78.64
N SER A 6 5.44 18.35 -77.39
CA SER A 6 6.37 17.76 -76.42
C SER A 6 5.65 16.96 -75.34
N LYS A 7 6.01 15.67 -75.25
CA LYS A 7 5.66 14.69 -74.21
C LYS A 7 6.47 15.01 -72.93
N ILE A 8 5.99 14.57 -71.76
CA ILE A 8 6.70 13.68 -70.80
C ILE A 8 5.73 13.33 -69.63
N LEU A 9 5.87 12.09 -69.16
CA LEU A 9 5.05 11.23 -68.29
C LEU A 9 5.21 11.56 -66.76
N PRO A 10 4.67 10.78 -65.79
CA PRO A 10 4.13 11.30 -64.52
C PRO A 10 5.13 11.07 -63.36
N ALA A 11 5.02 11.85 -62.28
CA ALA A 11 5.70 11.51 -61.03
C ALA A 11 4.65 11.17 -59.98
N ALA A 12 4.35 9.88 -59.86
CA ALA A 12 3.70 9.32 -58.70
C ALA A 12 4.66 9.44 -57.50
N ILE A 13 4.23 10.11 -56.43
CA ILE A 13 4.83 9.93 -55.11
C ILE A 13 3.70 9.52 -54.16
N LEU A 14 3.61 8.20 -54.00
CA LEU A 14 2.96 7.53 -52.88
C LEU A 14 3.66 7.95 -51.58
N LEU A 15 3.00 8.73 -50.73
CA LEU A 15 3.35 8.78 -49.32
C LEU A 15 2.33 7.96 -48.54
N ILE A 16 2.64 6.67 -48.42
CA ILE A 16 2.07 5.78 -47.42
C ILE A 16 2.71 6.21 -46.09
N GLY A 17 2.04 7.13 -45.38
CA GLY A 17 2.37 7.46 -44.00
C GLY A 17 2.00 6.28 -43.12
N ALA A 18 3.00 5.46 -42.77
CA ALA A 18 2.86 4.34 -41.88
C ALA A 18 2.28 4.80 -40.53
N PHE A 19 1.14 4.20 -40.15
CA PHE A 19 0.61 4.25 -38.79
C PHE A 19 1.62 3.60 -37.85
N ILE A 20 2.43 4.41 -37.15
CA ILE A 20 3.14 3.94 -35.97
C ILE A 20 2.12 3.95 -34.83
N VAL A 21 1.32 2.89 -34.75
CA VAL A 21 0.65 2.56 -33.49
C VAL A 21 1.76 2.12 -32.54
N LEU A 22 2.23 3.07 -31.73
CA LEU A 22 2.93 2.77 -30.49
C LEU A 22 1.96 1.98 -29.61
N GLY A 23 1.93 0.67 -29.82
CA GLY A 23 1.42 -0.29 -28.85
C GLY A 23 2.33 -0.21 -27.65
N GLY A 24 2.11 0.80 -26.80
CA GLY A 24 2.65 0.86 -25.47
C GLY A 24 2.31 -0.47 -24.82
N CYS A 25 3.35 -1.21 -24.45
CA CYS A 25 3.20 -2.42 -23.68
C CYS A 25 2.60 -1.99 -22.33
N GLU A 26 1.27 -1.96 -22.24
CA GLU A 26 0.57 -1.93 -20.98
C GLU A 26 0.91 -3.23 -20.28
N LYS A 27 2.00 -3.21 -19.50
CA LYS A 27 2.21 -4.21 -18.47
C LYS A 27 0.95 -4.17 -17.63
N LYS A 28 0.08 -5.17 -17.79
CA LYS A 28 -1.05 -5.41 -16.90
C LYS A 28 -0.51 -5.22 -15.50
N LYS A 29 -0.99 -4.19 -14.78
CA LYS A 29 -0.68 -3.99 -13.36
C LYS A 29 -1.19 -5.22 -12.66
N GLU A 30 -0.33 -6.20 -12.51
CA GLU A 30 -0.54 -7.31 -11.60
C GLU A 30 -0.86 -6.64 -10.26
N ASN A 31 -2.06 -6.89 -9.72
CA ASN A 31 -2.51 -6.33 -8.44
C ASN A 31 -1.68 -6.97 -7.32
N LYS A 32 -0.41 -6.59 -7.24
CA LYS A 32 0.51 -7.05 -6.22
C LYS A 32 0.12 -6.38 -4.93
N ASN A 33 0.01 -7.20 -3.88
CA ASN A 33 -0.24 -6.73 -2.54
C ASN A 33 0.86 -5.70 -2.14
N PRO A 34 0.49 -4.43 -1.90
CA PRO A 34 1.46 -3.36 -1.64
C PRO A 34 2.13 -3.47 -0.26
N LEU A 35 1.61 -4.34 0.61
CA LEU A 35 2.14 -4.59 1.94
C LEU A 35 3.17 -5.71 1.96
N LYS A 36 3.34 -6.52 0.91
CA LYS A 36 4.32 -7.61 0.96
C LYS A 36 5.75 -7.10 1.08
N ASN A 37 6.52 -7.75 1.96
CA ASN A 37 7.91 -7.40 2.27
C ASN A 37 8.07 -5.94 2.70
N THR A 38 7.24 -5.51 3.65
CA THR A 38 7.24 -4.12 4.15
C THR A 38 7.31 -4.11 5.68
N GLU A 39 7.97 -3.10 6.23
CA GLU A 39 8.12 -2.91 7.67
C GLU A 39 7.73 -1.48 8.05
N TRP A 40 7.02 -1.34 9.16
CA TRP A 40 6.35 -0.11 9.55
C TRP A 40 6.47 0.11 11.05
N LYS A 41 6.70 1.36 11.46
CA LYS A 41 6.75 1.80 12.86
C LYS A 41 5.56 2.70 13.14
N LEU A 42 4.77 2.36 14.16
CA LEU A 42 3.66 3.22 14.60
C LEU A 42 4.22 4.57 15.07
N VAL A 43 3.63 5.65 14.57
CA VAL A 43 3.98 7.01 14.97
C VAL A 43 2.83 7.73 15.66
N ASN A 44 1.58 7.41 15.32
CA ASN A 44 0.41 7.99 15.97
C ASN A 44 -0.74 6.98 16.11
N PHE A 45 -1.41 7.00 17.25
CA PHE A 45 -2.84 6.70 17.34
C PHE A 45 -3.60 7.96 16.93
N VAL A 46 -4.43 7.88 15.91
CA VAL A 46 -5.19 9.02 15.37
C VAL A 46 -6.66 8.83 15.68
N ASP A 47 -7.25 9.80 16.35
CA ASP A 47 -8.69 9.98 16.46
C ASP A 47 -9.14 10.88 15.30
N VAL A 48 -9.69 10.24 14.26
CA VAL A 48 -10.11 10.90 13.02
C VAL A 48 -11.36 11.75 13.28
N ALA A 49 -12.25 11.30 14.16
CA ALA A 49 -13.49 12.00 14.46
C ALA A 49 -13.24 13.33 15.17
N ASN A 50 -12.24 13.37 16.06
CA ASN A 50 -11.88 14.56 16.83
C ASN A 50 -10.64 15.30 16.29
N ASN A 51 -10.02 14.81 15.20
CA ASN A 51 -8.82 15.38 14.59
C ASN A 51 -7.66 15.55 15.59
N THR A 52 -7.39 14.50 16.38
CA THR A 52 -6.29 14.49 17.36
C THR A 52 -5.38 13.28 17.19
N ASN A 53 -4.12 13.44 17.58
CA ASN A 53 -3.10 12.40 17.46
C ASN A 53 -2.41 12.19 18.80
N LYS A 54 -2.09 10.94 19.13
CA LYS A 54 -1.28 10.55 20.29
C LYS A 54 -0.06 9.75 19.83
N ILE A 55 1.13 10.18 20.25
CA ILE A 55 2.38 9.41 20.08
C ILE A 55 2.33 8.18 21.00
N PRO A 56 2.64 6.97 20.51
CA PRO A 56 2.59 5.77 21.33
C PRO A 56 3.66 5.76 22.43
N GLU A 57 3.28 5.33 23.63
CA GLU A 57 4.19 5.18 24.77
C GLU A 57 4.36 3.71 25.18
N PRO A 58 5.60 3.19 25.35
CA PRO A 58 6.86 3.92 25.28
C PRO A 58 7.26 4.27 23.85
N ASN A 59 7.74 5.50 23.64
CA ASN A 59 8.26 5.93 22.34
C ASN A 59 9.67 5.39 22.12
N SER A 60 9.78 4.08 21.91
CA SER A 60 11.01 3.35 21.63
C SER A 60 11.04 2.90 20.17
N GLU A 61 12.21 2.97 19.54
CA GLU A 61 12.46 2.45 18.20
C GLU A 61 12.22 0.94 18.09
N MET A 62 12.21 0.20 19.19
CA MET A 62 12.00 -1.26 19.15
C MET A 62 10.54 -1.66 19.36
N CYS A 63 9.68 -0.72 19.78
CA CYS A 63 8.26 -1.00 20.07
C CYS A 63 7.37 -0.70 18.85
N TYR A 64 6.15 -1.20 18.85
CA TYR A 64 5.09 -0.86 17.88
C TYR A 64 5.51 -1.02 16.41
N ILE A 65 6.16 -2.14 16.11
CA ILE A 65 6.59 -2.50 14.75
C ILE A 65 5.57 -3.44 14.15
N LEU A 66 5.25 -3.24 12.88
CA LEU A 66 4.42 -4.13 12.07
C LEU A 66 5.17 -4.48 10.80
N LYS A 67 5.39 -5.77 10.57
CA LYS A 67 6.10 -6.27 9.39
C LYS A 67 5.24 -7.28 8.66
N PHE A 68 5.02 -7.01 7.38
CA PHE A 68 4.33 -7.92 6.48
C PHE A 68 5.38 -8.72 5.70
N LEU A 69 5.30 -10.05 5.80
CA LEU A 69 6.29 -10.94 5.21
C LEU A 69 6.09 -11.09 3.70
N GLU A 70 7.13 -11.50 3.00
CA GLU A 70 7.10 -11.74 1.55
C GLU A 70 6.20 -12.92 1.18
N THR A 71 6.23 -13.99 1.99
CA THR A 71 5.55 -15.25 1.71
C THR A 71 4.43 -15.53 2.72
N GLY A 72 3.40 -16.26 2.28
CA GLY A 72 2.41 -16.88 3.16
C GLY A 72 1.40 -15.94 3.84
N ASP A 73 1.15 -14.75 3.29
CA ASP A 73 0.19 -13.75 3.81
C ASP A 73 0.26 -13.61 5.34
N SER A 74 1.51 -13.58 5.81
CA SER A 74 1.88 -13.59 7.22
C SER A 74 2.49 -12.26 7.62
N LEU A 75 2.41 -11.94 8.90
CA LEU A 75 2.99 -10.75 9.50
C LEU A 75 3.61 -11.05 10.86
N THR A 76 4.50 -10.17 11.30
CA THR A 76 4.96 -10.09 12.68
C THR A 76 4.63 -8.72 13.24
N ALA A 77 4.36 -8.65 14.54
CA ALA A 77 4.17 -7.39 15.24
C ALA A 77 4.96 -7.38 16.54
N VAL A 78 5.48 -6.22 16.91
CA VAL A 78 6.12 -5.97 18.20
C VAL A 78 5.32 -4.89 18.90
N SER A 79 4.85 -5.17 20.10
CA SER A 79 4.11 -4.23 20.95
C SER A 79 5.08 -3.48 21.88
N SER A 80 4.63 -3.09 23.08
CA SER A 80 5.49 -2.51 24.09
C SER A 80 6.40 -3.57 24.74
N THR A 81 5.89 -4.79 24.96
CA THR A 81 6.61 -5.86 25.67
C THR A 81 6.58 -7.21 24.97
N ASN A 82 5.64 -7.42 24.04
CA ASN A 82 5.39 -8.71 23.41
C ASN A 82 5.68 -8.74 21.91
N ASN A 83 5.99 -9.94 21.43
CA ASN A 83 6.14 -10.25 20.01
C ASN A 83 4.97 -11.12 19.55
N PHE A 84 4.49 -10.87 18.34
CA PHE A 84 3.35 -11.54 17.74
C PHE A 84 3.68 -12.02 16.33
N ILE A 85 3.05 -13.13 15.96
CA ILE A 85 2.90 -13.58 14.59
C ILE A 85 1.41 -13.55 14.24
N GLY A 86 1.09 -13.33 12.98
CA GLY A 86 -0.28 -13.33 12.52
C GLY A 86 -0.38 -13.58 11.03
N THR A 87 -1.61 -13.68 10.56
CA THR A 87 -1.95 -13.72 9.14
C THR A 87 -2.80 -12.53 8.77
N TYR A 88 -2.84 -12.16 7.50
CA TYR A 88 -3.68 -11.08 7.05
C TYR A 88 -4.29 -11.37 5.68
N THR A 89 -5.45 -10.77 5.43
CA THR A 89 -6.07 -10.74 4.11
C THR A 89 -6.20 -9.29 3.67
N ILE A 90 -6.11 -9.05 2.37
CA ILE A 90 -6.40 -7.73 1.80
C ILE A 90 -7.27 -7.85 0.57
N ASP A 91 -8.08 -6.82 0.34
CA ASP A 91 -8.70 -6.55 -0.94
C ASP A 91 -8.22 -5.18 -1.43
N ILE A 92 -7.47 -5.19 -2.54
CA ILE A 92 -6.89 -3.99 -3.14
C ILE A 92 -7.97 -3.09 -3.76
N LYS A 93 -9.08 -3.66 -4.24
CA LYS A 93 -10.14 -2.90 -4.90
C LYS A 93 -10.96 -2.08 -3.90
N THR A 94 -11.17 -2.64 -2.71
CA THR A 94 -11.97 -2.02 -1.64
C THR A 94 -11.12 -1.39 -0.54
N SER A 95 -9.79 -1.50 -0.64
CA SER A 95 -8.85 -1.09 0.40
C SER A 95 -9.14 -1.72 1.77
N SER A 96 -9.67 -2.94 1.75
CA SER A 96 -10.00 -3.69 2.97
C SER A 96 -8.80 -4.49 3.44
N ILE A 97 -8.65 -4.63 4.75
CA ILE A 97 -7.65 -5.48 5.40
C ILE A 97 -8.28 -6.19 6.59
N SER A 98 -7.88 -7.41 6.86
CA SER A 98 -8.16 -8.06 8.14
C SER A 98 -6.89 -8.72 8.64
N ILE A 99 -6.53 -8.45 9.90
CA ILE A 99 -5.46 -9.17 10.59
C ILE A 99 -6.13 -10.24 11.45
N THR A 100 -5.71 -11.48 11.24
CA THR A 100 -6.27 -12.66 11.91
C THR A 100 -5.15 -13.45 12.57
N ARG A 101 -5.52 -14.27 13.57
CA ARG A 101 -4.59 -15.19 14.25
C ARG A 101 -3.36 -14.47 14.82
N LEU A 102 -3.51 -13.23 15.28
CA LEU A 102 -2.44 -12.49 15.95
C LEU A 102 -2.19 -13.14 17.32
N VAL A 103 -1.18 -14.00 17.39
CA VAL A 103 -0.81 -14.76 18.58
C VAL A 103 0.63 -14.43 18.93
N GLY A 104 0.91 -14.28 20.22
CA GLY A 104 2.21 -13.85 20.70
C GLY A 104 2.47 -14.24 22.13
N THR A 105 3.57 -13.71 22.66
CA THR A 105 3.87 -13.79 24.09
C THR A 105 2.81 -13.03 24.90
N LYS A 106 2.65 -13.40 26.17
CA LYS A 106 1.68 -12.78 27.10
C LYS A 106 2.38 -12.27 28.35
N ILE A 107 3.42 -11.46 28.14
CA ILE A 107 4.06 -10.67 29.20
C ILE A 107 3.19 -9.43 29.43
N ASN A 108 3.16 -8.91 30.66
CA ASN A 108 2.37 -7.72 30.97
C ASN A 108 2.73 -6.57 30.00
N GLU A 109 1.74 -6.02 29.30
CA GLU A 109 1.93 -4.84 28.45
C GLU A 109 2.14 -3.60 29.31
N ILE A 110 2.91 -2.65 28.79
CA ILE A 110 3.07 -1.32 29.38
C ILE A 110 2.57 -0.26 28.40
N GLY A 111 2.21 0.91 28.92
CA GLY A 111 1.72 2.03 28.12
C GLY A 111 0.64 1.61 27.12
N ASP A 112 0.87 1.87 25.84
CA ASP A 112 -0.10 1.68 24.76
C ASP A 112 -0.06 0.29 24.12
N GLY A 113 0.68 -0.65 24.69
CA GLY A 113 0.79 -2.03 24.19
C GLY A 113 -0.57 -2.71 23.97
N VAL A 114 -1.45 -2.61 24.98
CA VAL A 114 -2.82 -3.18 24.90
C VAL A 114 -3.63 -2.53 23.78
N SER A 115 -3.60 -1.19 23.69
CA SER A 115 -4.34 -0.43 22.68
C SER A 115 -3.87 -0.76 21.27
N PHE A 116 -2.56 -0.90 21.06
CA PHE A 116 -1.97 -1.30 19.79
C PHE A 116 -2.48 -2.67 19.34
N VAL A 117 -2.34 -3.69 20.19
CA VAL A 117 -2.76 -5.06 19.87
C VAL A 117 -4.27 -5.14 19.67
N LYS A 118 -5.07 -4.46 20.51
CA LYS A 118 -6.53 -4.42 20.36
C LYS A 118 -6.92 -3.80 19.01
N SER A 119 -6.30 -2.69 18.65
CA SER A 119 -6.58 -1.98 17.39
C SER A 119 -6.23 -2.85 16.18
N LEU A 120 -5.07 -3.52 16.17
CA LEU A 120 -4.68 -4.45 15.10
C LEU A 120 -5.70 -5.57 14.88
N ASN A 121 -6.34 -6.07 15.94
CA ASN A 121 -7.37 -7.12 15.82
C ASN A 121 -8.71 -6.61 15.27
N THR A 122 -8.90 -5.29 15.16
CA THR A 122 -10.16 -4.67 14.74
C THR A 122 -10.03 -3.82 13.48
N VAL A 123 -8.86 -3.82 12.83
CA VAL A 123 -8.68 -3.08 11.57
C VAL A 123 -9.52 -3.70 10.47
N ASP A 124 -10.10 -2.85 9.63
CA ASP A 124 -10.95 -3.27 8.51
C ASP A 124 -10.56 -2.60 7.18
N LYS A 125 -9.90 -1.42 7.24
CA LYS A 125 -9.40 -0.70 6.06
C LYS A 125 -7.97 -0.25 6.19
N TYR A 126 -7.31 -0.11 5.06
CA TYR A 126 -5.97 0.43 4.98
C TYR A 126 -5.88 1.55 3.94
N MET A 127 -4.90 2.42 4.13
CA MET A 127 -4.49 3.40 3.14
C MET A 127 -2.96 3.47 3.13
N ILE A 128 -2.38 3.52 1.95
CA ILE A 128 -0.94 3.74 1.77
C ILE A 128 -0.78 5.01 0.96
N ASP A 129 -0.05 5.96 1.51
CA ASP A 129 0.42 7.16 0.82
C ASP A 129 1.92 7.28 1.02
N ASN A 130 2.68 7.01 -0.03
CA ASN A 130 4.15 6.98 0.00
C ASN A 130 4.68 6.09 1.14
N ASN A 131 5.30 6.73 2.15
CA ASN A 131 5.91 6.08 3.30
C ASN A 131 5.00 6.09 4.53
N ILE A 132 3.71 6.36 4.36
CA ILE A 132 2.69 6.32 5.42
C ILE A 132 1.72 5.17 5.15
N LEU A 133 1.54 4.34 6.18
CA LEU A 133 0.47 3.35 6.25
C LEU A 133 -0.53 3.80 7.31
N LYS A 134 -1.81 3.83 6.97
CA LYS A 134 -2.89 3.98 7.94
C LYS A 134 -3.72 2.72 7.98
N LEU A 135 -3.97 2.19 9.17
CA LEU A 135 -4.91 1.09 9.41
C LEU A 135 -6.09 1.63 10.21
N TYR A 136 -7.26 1.67 9.61
CA TYR A 136 -8.48 2.20 10.21
C TYR A 136 -9.23 1.12 10.96
N TYR A 137 -9.88 1.52 12.05
CA TYR A 137 -10.74 0.69 12.88
C TYR A 137 -11.88 1.55 13.46
N ASP A 138 -12.84 0.91 14.12
CA ASP A 138 -14.00 1.60 14.71
C ASP A 138 -14.75 2.47 13.68
N ASP A 139 -15.16 1.86 12.57
CA ASP A 139 -15.88 2.52 11.46
C ASP A 139 -15.14 3.72 10.87
N ASN A 140 -13.80 3.68 10.83
CA ASN A 140 -12.92 4.77 10.38
C ASN A 140 -12.88 5.99 11.32
N LYS A 141 -13.41 5.88 12.55
CA LYS A 141 -13.27 6.95 13.55
C LYS A 141 -11.87 7.02 14.12
N ASN A 142 -11.10 5.93 14.03
CA ASN A 142 -9.73 5.86 14.52
C ASN A 142 -8.82 5.21 13.49
N CYS A 143 -7.53 5.54 13.51
CA CYS A 143 -6.52 4.80 12.76
C CYS A 143 -5.17 4.73 13.46
N LEU A 144 -4.47 3.62 13.21
CA LEU A 144 -3.04 3.49 13.48
C LEU A 144 -2.27 4.08 12.31
N GLU A 145 -1.49 5.13 12.53
CA GLU A 145 -0.62 5.74 11.52
C GLU A 145 0.82 5.29 11.72
N PHE A 146 1.40 4.70 10.68
CA PHE A 146 2.75 4.19 10.67
C PHE A 146 3.63 4.89 9.64
N LYS A 147 4.93 4.97 9.93
CA LYS A 147 5.97 5.32 8.97
C LYS A 147 6.72 4.09 8.50
N ARG A 148 7.08 4.08 7.22
CA ARG A 148 7.91 3.05 6.60
C ARG A 148 9.29 2.98 7.26
N ARG A 149 9.81 1.76 7.43
CA ARG A 149 11.20 1.46 7.78
C ARG A 149 11.97 0.89 6.59
#